data_AF-A0A3N5WWP3-F1
#
_entry.id   AF-A0A3N5WWP3-F1
#
_cell.length_a   1.000
_cell.length_b   1.000
_cell.length_c   1.000
_cell.angle_alpha   90.00
_cell.angle_beta   90.00
_cell.angle_gamma   90.00
#
_symmetry.space_group_name_H-M   'P 1'
#
loop_
_entity.id
_entity.type
_entity.pdbx_description
1 polymer ?
#
loop_
_entity_poly.entity_id
_entity_poly.type
_entity_poly.pdbx_seq_one_letter_code
_entity_poly.pdbx_strand_id
1 'polypeptide(L)' 'MNAQKPIRVGVIGAGRIGKIHARNLANAIPNTRVTAIADTVYDAAFELGRQLR' A
#
# COMPACT_ATOMS: atom_id res chain seq x y z
N MET A 1 -13.89 -12.89 20.80
CA MET A 1 -13.47 -12.66 19.40
C MET A 1 -12.09 -12.01 19.45
N ASN A 2 -11.03 -12.71 19.02
CA ASN A 2 -9.70 -12.10 18.95
C ASN A 2 -9.67 -11.16 17.74
N ALA A 3 -9.62 -9.85 17.98
CA ALA A 3 -9.40 -8.89 16.91
C ALA A 3 -7.93 -8.98 16.47
N GLN A 4 -7.67 -9.73 15.40
CA GLN A 4 -6.34 -9.79 14.78
C GLN A 4 -5.98 -8.36 14.32
N LYS A 5 -4.82 -7.83 14.74
CA LYS A 5 -4.37 -6.52 14.28
C LYS A 5 -3.98 -6.60 12.79
N PRO A 6 -4.28 -5.55 11.98
CA PRO A 6 -3.85 -5.51 10.58
C PRO A 6 -2.33 -5.57 10.45
N ILE A 7 -1.86 -6.36 9.48
CA ILE A 7 -0.45 -6.37 9.09
C ILE A 7 -0.16 -5.06 8.36
N ARG A 8 0.77 -4.27 8.90
CA ARG A 8 1.21 -3.01 8.32
C ARG A 8 2.28 -3.28 7.27
N VAL A 9 2.09 -2.78 6.06
CA VAL A 9 2.96 -3.04 4.92
C VAL A 9 3.53 -1.73 4.38
N GLY A 10 4.84 -1.72 4.13
CA GLY A 10 5.50 -0.68 3.35
C GLY A 10 5.70 -1.16 1.91
N VAL A 11 5.51 -0.26 0.94
CA VAL A 11 5.73 -0.54 -0.49
C VAL A 11 6.91 0.31 -0.98
N ILE A 12 7.87 -0.33 -1.64
CA ILE A 12 8.99 0.35 -2.31
C ILE A 12 8.80 0.18 -3.81
N GLY A 13 8.71 1.30 -4.52
CA GLY A 13 8.37 1.37 -5.93
C GLY A 13 6.87 1.60 -6.15
N ALA A 14 6.54 2.71 -6.81
CA ALA A 14 5.21 3.13 -7.25
C ALA A 14 5.06 3.02 -8.79
N GLY A 15 5.85 2.16 -9.43
CA GLY A 15 5.70 1.76 -10.83
C GLY A 15 4.48 0.85 -11.07
N ARG A 16 4.36 0.29 -12.27
CA ARG A 16 3.20 -0.55 -12.67
C ARG A 16 2.87 -1.67 -11.67
N ILE A 17 3.87 -2.46 -11.31
CA ILE A 17 3.70 -3.61 -10.40
C ILE A 17 3.49 -3.16 -8.95
N GLY A 18 4.20 -2.12 -8.51
CA GLY A 18 4.00 -1.52 -7.19
C GLY A 18 2.57 -1.04 -6.97
N LYS A 19 1.97 -0.35 -7.95
CA LYS A 19 0.56 0.08 -7.92
C LYS A 19 -0.41 -1.10 -7.81
N ILE A 20 -0.18 -2.19 -8.54
CA ILE A 20 -1.02 -3.39 -8.49
C ILE A 20 -0.96 -4.03 -7.09
N HIS A 21 0.24 -4.24 -6.54
CA HIS A 21 0.39 -4.82 -5.21
C HIS A 21 -0.18 -3.93 -4.12
N ALA A 22 0.07 -2.61 -4.16
CA ALA A 22 -0.45 -1.69 -3.16
C ALA A 22 -1.99 -1.67 -3.15
N ARG A 23 -2.63 -1.72 -4.33
CA ARG A 23 -4.09 -1.82 -4.44
C ARG A 23 -4.64 -3.16 -3.96
N ASN A 24 -3.94 -4.26 -4.25
CA ASN A 24 -4.34 -5.59 -3.76
C ASN A 24 -4.23 -5.65 -2.23
N LEU A 25 -3.15 -5.15 -1.65
CA LEU A 25 -2.99 -5.03 -0.20
C LEU A 25 -4.09 -4.15 0.41
N ALA A 26 -4.44 -3.03 -0.22
CA ALA A 26 -5.47 -2.14 0.31
C ALA A 26 -6.90 -2.71 0.21
N ASN A 27 -7.21 -3.50 -0.82
CA ASN A 27 -8.61 -3.83 -1.16
C ASN A 27 -8.94 -5.32 -1.24
N ALA A 28 -7.97 -6.19 -1.54
CA ALA A 28 -8.19 -7.60 -1.82
C ALA A 28 -7.65 -8.53 -0.73
N ILE A 29 -6.58 -8.13 -0.03
CA ILE A 29 -5.95 -8.95 1.00
C ILE A 29 -6.49 -8.57 2.38
N PRO A 30 -7.25 -9.47 3.04
CA PRO A 30 -7.85 -9.17 4.33
C PRO A 30 -6.78 -8.95 5.41
N ASN A 31 -7.13 -8.14 6.42
CA ASN A 31 -6.27 -7.85 7.57
C ASN A 31 -4.89 -7.28 7.19
N THR A 32 -4.81 -6.48 6.12
CA THR A 32 -3.59 -5.74 5.77
C THR A 32 -3.88 -4.25 5.60
N ARG A 33 -2.84 -3.42 5.78
CA ARG A 33 -2.89 -1.97 5.58
C ARG A 33 -1.56 -1.49 5.04
N VAL A 34 -1.59 -0.80 3.90
CA VAL A 34 -0.41 -0.09 3.40
C VAL A 34 -0.22 1.18 4.23
N THR A 35 0.94 1.33 4.88
CA THR A 35 1.20 2.47 5.78
C THR A 35 2.33 3.38 5.33
N ALA A 36 3.08 2.97 4.32
CA ALA A 36 4.16 3.76 3.74
C ALA A 36 4.38 3.38 2.28
N ILE A 37 4.74 4.36 1.47
CA ILE A 37 5.16 4.17 0.07
C ILE A 37 6.43 4.99 -0.14
N ALA A 38 7.44 4.36 -0.74
CA ALA A 38 8.68 5.02 -1.13
C ALA A 38 8.92 4.82 -2.63
N ASP A 39 9.32 5.88 -3.31
CA ASP A 39 9.79 5.85 -4.70
C ASP A 39 10.81 6.98 -4.88
N THR A 40 11.76 6.84 -5.81
CA THR A 40 12.70 7.92 -6.14
C THR A 40 12.02 9.09 -6.83
N VAL A 41 10.87 8.85 -7.47
CA VAL A 41 9.97 9.87 -8.01
C VAL A 41 8.90 10.17 -6.96
N TYR A 42 9.07 11.27 -6.21
CA TYR A 42 8.17 11.68 -5.14
C TYR A 42 6.69 11.66 -5.56
N ASP A 43 6.37 12.27 -6.70
CA ASP A 43 4.99 12.36 -7.20
C ASP A 43 4.35 10.98 -7.41
N ALA A 44 5.14 9.97 -7.83
CA ALA A 44 4.63 8.62 -8.02
C ALA A 44 4.21 7.99 -6.68
N ALA A 45 5.02 8.15 -5.63
CA ALA A 45 4.70 7.68 -4.29
C ALA A 45 3.53 8.48 -3.68
N PHE A 46 3.52 9.80 -3.84
CA PHE A 46 2.49 10.70 -3.33
C PHE A 46 1.12 10.40 -3.95
N GLU A 47 1.04 10.32 -5.27
CA GLU A 47 -0.22 10.02 -5.98
C GLU A 47 -0.74 8.63 -5.66
N LEU A 48 0.13 7.62 -5.55
CA LEU A 48 -0.30 6.29 -5.10
C LEU A 48 -0.81 6.34 -3.66
N GLY A 49 -0.12 7.04 -2.76
CA GLY A 49 -0.54 7.20 -1.36
C GLY A 49 -1.93 7.81 -1.23
N ARG A 50 -2.26 8.82 -2.03
CA ARG A 50 -3.59 9.45 -2.06
C ARG A 50 -4.72 8.52 -2.54
N GLN A 51 -4.39 7.47 -3.29
CA GLN A 51 -5.36 6.51 -3.83
C GLN A 51 -5.71 5.39 -2.85
N LEU A 52 -4.88 5.17 -1.83
CA LEU A 52 -5.07 4.08 -0.86
C LEU A 52 -5.74 4.61 0.41
N ARG A 53 -6.64 3.82 0.99
CA ARG A 53 -7.39 4.13 2.24
C ARG A 53 -6.79 3.42 3.46
#